data_AF-A0A385TV34-F1
#
_entry.id   AF-A0A385TV34-F1
#
_cell.length_a   1.000
_cell.length_b   1.000
_cell.length_c   1.000
_cell.angle_alpha   90.00
_cell.angle_beta   90.00
_cell.angle_gamma   90.00
#
_symmetry.space_group_name_H-M   'P 1'
#
loop_
_entity.id
_entity.type
_entity.pdbx_description
1 polymer ?
#
loop_
_entity_poly.entity_id
_entity_poly.type
_entity_poly.pdbx_seq_one_letter_code
_entity_poly.pdbx_strand_id
1 'polypeptide(L)'
;MKKNALLFFSVLTLLLLLTPSLALANDRQDHLASMSQEELAYQNLDVAPEEWKDEILEARNSIIYSTSWTVDGQVAYELPDGIIEELPEFSDLFPDWDVPRLKEDVRKQQLANLKAYDFQILAANYVGFVYLFEPSDSSATLPFYTFYSSAKRVTMTADSLPGTSYNGGFTNIDTGADLGYVNNVRQGGKIYLTNPVRNTAYGARASTYSTTGYAQMSVVDG
;
A
#
# COMPACT_ATOMS: atom_id res chain seq x y z
N MET A 1 -49.90 -34.85 -21.22
CA MET A 1 -49.67 -33.78 -20.21
C MET A 1 -49.03 -34.39 -18.96
N LYS A 2 -47.69 -34.38 -18.82
CA LYS A 2 -47.03 -34.83 -17.56
C LYS A 2 -45.55 -34.43 -17.39
N LYS A 3 -44.93 -33.68 -18.32
CA LYS A 3 -43.49 -33.34 -18.27
C LYS A 3 -43.16 -31.89 -17.85
N ASN A 4 -44.16 -31.00 -17.73
CA ASN A 4 -43.90 -29.57 -17.49
C ASN A 4 -44.07 -29.14 -16.02
N ALA A 5 -44.56 -30.01 -15.14
CA ALA A 5 -44.75 -29.70 -13.72
C ALA A 5 -43.47 -29.88 -12.88
N LEU A 6 -42.52 -30.70 -13.33
CA LEU A 6 -41.27 -30.96 -12.59
C LEU A 6 -40.26 -29.81 -12.70
N LEU A 7 -40.22 -29.07 -13.82
CA LEU A 7 -39.30 -27.94 -13.98
C LEU A 7 -39.69 -26.70 -13.15
N PHE A 8 -40.98 -26.43 -12.96
CA PHE A 8 -41.44 -25.28 -12.17
C PHE A 8 -41.22 -25.46 -10.66
N PHE A 9 -41.32 -26.69 -10.14
CA PHE A 9 -41.02 -26.97 -8.73
C PHE A 9 -39.52 -26.90 -8.40
N SER A 10 -38.65 -27.17 -9.38
CA SER A 10 -37.18 -27.12 -9.24
C SER A 10 -36.63 -25.69 -9.16
N VAL A 11 -37.26 -24.71 -9.84
CA VAL A 11 -36.81 -23.30 -9.81
C VAL A 11 -37.28 -22.60 -8.53
N LEU A 12 -38.48 -22.93 -8.04
CA LEU A 12 -39.03 -22.34 -6.81
C LEU A 12 -38.31 -22.83 -5.54
N THR A 13 -37.86 -24.09 -5.52
CA THR A 13 -37.04 -24.63 -4.42
C THR A 13 -35.62 -24.06 -4.40
N LEU A 14 -35.06 -23.72 -5.56
CA LEU A 14 -33.75 -23.05 -5.64
C LEU A 14 -33.83 -21.60 -5.11
N LEU A 15 -34.93 -20.88 -5.37
CA LEU A 15 -35.14 -19.53 -4.82
C LEU A 15 -35.35 -19.52 -3.29
N LEU A 16 -36.02 -20.53 -2.72
CA LEU A 16 -36.26 -20.63 -1.27
C LEU A 16 -35.02 -21.03 -0.46
N LEU A 17 -34.03 -21.66 -1.09
CA LEU A 17 -32.75 -22.00 -0.45
C LEU A 17 -31.74 -20.85 -0.46
N LEU A 18 -31.96 -19.81 -1.26
CA LEU A 18 -31.09 -18.62 -1.37
C LEU A 18 -31.48 -17.50 -0.39
N THR A 19 -32.68 -17.55 0.21
CA THR A 19 -33.14 -16.52 1.14
C THR A 19 -32.36 -16.45 2.46
N PRO A 20 -31.97 -17.55 3.14
CA PRO A 20 -31.19 -17.44 4.38
C PRO A 20 -29.77 -16.93 4.15
N SER A 21 -29.15 -17.28 3.02
CA SER A 21 -27.81 -16.78 2.66
C SER A 21 -27.78 -15.29 2.35
N LEU A 22 -28.83 -14.77 1.70
CA LEU A 22 -28.94 -13.34 1.42
C LEU A 22 -29.22 -12.53 2.69
N ALA A 23 -30.10 -13.00 3.57
CA ALA A 23 -30.39 -12.31 4.83
C ALA A 23 -29.16 -12.25 5.75
N LEU A 24 -28.40 -13.35 5.85
CA LEU A 24 -27.17 -13.39 6.66
C LEU A 24 -26.05 -12.50 6.08
N ALA A 25 -25.90 -12.45 4.76
CA ALA A 25 -24.94 -11.55 4.12
C ALA A 25 -25.30 -10.07 4.35
N ASN A 26 -26.60 -9.73 4.30
CA ASN A 26 -27.07 -8.37 4.54
C ASN A 26 -26.84 -7.94 6.00
N ASP A 27 -27.13 -8.82 6.96
CA ASP A 27 -26.94 -8.57 8.40
C ASP A 27 -25.45 -8.37 8.76
N ARG A 28 -24.56 -9.12 8.10
CA ARG A 28 -23.10 -8.93 8.24
C ARG A 28 -22.61 -7.61 7.65
N GLN A 29 -23.13 -7.20 6.51
CA GLN A 29 -22.78 -5.91 5.90
C GLN A 29 -23.27 -4.74 6.77
N ASP A 30 -24.49 -4.83 7.30
CA ASP A 30 -25.07 -3.82 8.19
C ASP A 30 -24.27 -3.71 9.50
N HIS A 31 -23.80 -4.84 10.05
CA HIS A 31 -22.90 -4.84 11.20
C HIS A 31 -21.55 -4.16 10.88
N LEU A 32 -20.91 -4.51 9.78
CA LEU A 32 -19.62 -3.92 9.38
C LEU A 32 -19.72 -2.40 9.19
N ALA A 33 -20.81 -1.94 8.55
CA ALA A 33 -21.09 -0.52 8.33
C ALA A 33 -21.39 0.26 9.64
N SER A 34 -21.71 -0.43 10.74
CA SER A 34 -21.98 0.19 12.03
C SER A 34 -20.73 0.43 12.87
N MET A 35 -19.62 -0.25 12.55
CA MET A 35 -18.37 -0.14 13.29
C MET A 35 -17.62 1.13 12.90
N SER A 36 -16.94 1.75 13.88
CA SER A 36 -15.94 2.78 13.56
C SER A 36 -14.74 2.18 12.82
N GLN A 37 -13.98 3.03 12.15
CA GLN A 37 -12.79 2.62 11.42
C GLN A 37 -11.75 2.01 12.36
N GLU A 38 -11.59 2.55 13.57
CA GLU A 38 -10.71 2.00 14.59
C GLU A 38 -11.19 0.62 15.04
N GLU A 39 -12.48 0.47 15.38
CA GLU A 39 -13.03 -0.83 15.79
C GLU A 39 -12.88 -1.90 14.71
N LEU A 40 -13.02 -1.50 13.45
CA LEU A 40 -12.82 -2.37 12.29
C LEU A 40 -11.35 -2.75 12.12
N ALA A 41 -10.42 -1.79 12.22
CA ALA A 41 -8.98 -2.04 12.09
C ALA A 41 -8.45 -3.04 13.14
N TYR A 42 -8.97 -2.99 14.37
CA TYR A 42 -8.57 -3.88 15.46
C TYR A 42 -9.30 -5.23 15.46
N GLN A 43 -10.14 -5.54 14.48
CA GLN A 43 -10.68 -6.89 14.34
C GLN A 43 -9.58 -7.92 14.07
N ASN A 44 -9.76 -9.13 14.59
CA ASN A 44 -8.82 -10.22 14.39
C ASN A 44 -8.98 -10.81 12.98
N LEU A 45 -7.97 -10.57 12.14
CA LEU A 45 -7.95 -10.98 10.73
C LEU A 45 -7.98 -12.51 10.54
N ASP A 46 -7.42 -13.29 11.47
CA ASP A 46 -7.32 -14.75 11.35
C ASP A 46 -8.67 -15.45 11.50
N VAL A 47 -9.57 -14.84 12.27
CA VAL A 47 -10.91 -15.38 12.56
C VAL A 47 -12.03 -14.62 11.86
N ALA A 48 -11.70 -13.49 11.22
CA ALA A 48 -12.66 -12.69 10.48
C ALA A 48 -13.23 -13.47 9.27
N PRO A 49 -14.52 -13.28 8.95
CA PRO A 49 -15.08 -13.75 7.69
C PRO A 49 -14.26 -13.23 6.50
N GLU A 50 -14.11 -14.04 5.46
CA GLU A 50 -13.30 -13.68 4.28
C GLU A 50 -13.77 -12.37 3.63
N GLU A 51 -15.09 -12.15 3.62
CA GLU A 51 -15.74 -10.95 3.08
C GLU A 51 -15.50 -9.68 3.89
N TRP A 52 -14.85 -9.75 5.06
CA TRP A 52 -14.52 -8.60 5.91
C TRP A 52 -13.02 -8.27 5.90
N LYS A 53 -12.19 -9.20 5.41
CA LYS A 53 -10.73 -9.07 5.55
C LYS A 53 -10.19 -7.87 4.79
N ASP A 54 -10.74 -7.59 3.61
CA ASP A 54 -10.32 -6.44 2.80
C ASP A 54 -10.66 -5.13 3.52
N GLU A 55 -11.84 -5.00 4.13
CA GLU A 55 -12.26 -3.82 4.87
C GLU A 55 -11.49 -3.63 6.18
N ILE A 56 -11.16 -4.73 6.88
CA ILE A 56 -10.28 -4.69 8.07
C ILE A 56 -8.88 -4.21 7.68
N LEU A 57 -8.31 -4.75 6.60
CA LEU A 57 -6.99 -4.34 6.12
C LEU A 57 -6.98 -2.89 5.64
N GLU A 58 -8.04 -2.44 4.99
CA GLU A 58 -8.26 -1.05 4.59
C GLU A 58 -8.27 -0.13 5.82
N ALA A 59 -9.05 -0.47 6.84
CA ALA A 59 -9.11 0.31 8.07
C ALA A 59 -7.76 0.36 8.81
N ARG A 60 -7.02 -0.77 8.86
CA ARG A 60 -5.66 -0.81 9.41
C ARG A 60 -4.71 0.09 8.64
N ASN A 61 -4.74 0.01 7.31
CA ASN A 61 -3.86 0.80 6.45
C ASN A 61 -4.06 2.30 6.66
N SER A 62 -5.30 2.76 6.85
CA SER A 62 -5.56 4.19 7.17
C SER A 62 -4.81 4.64 8.41
N ILE A 63 -4.83 3.82 9.47
CA ILE A 63 -4.13 4.09 10.71
C ILE A 63 -2.61 4.02 10.50
N ILE A 64 -2.11 2.98 9.81
CA ILE A 64 -0.68 2.78 9.53
C ILE A 64 -0.09 3.96 8.76
N TYR A 65 -0.77 4.43 7.72
CA TYR A 65 -0.28 5.52 6.87
C TYR A 65 -0.58 6.92 7.43
N SER A 66 -1.28 7.04 8.56
CA SER A 66 -1.46 8.32 9.25
C SER A 66 -0.18 8.85 9.90
N THR A 67 0.81 7.98 10.13
CA THR A 67 2.09 8.30 10.77
C THR A 67 3.28 7.79 9.97
N SER A 68 4.47 8.33 10.25
CA SER A 68 5.73 7.86 9.65
C SER A 68 6.32 6.69 10.45
N TRP A 69 6.98 5.76 9.76
CA TRP A 69 7.59 4.55 10.35
C TRP A 69 8.64 3.92 9.42
N THR A 70 9.44 3.02 9.98
CA THR A 70 10.40 2.19 9.23
C THR A 70 10.32 0.72 9.65
N VAL A 71 10.89 -0.17 8.84
CA VAL A 71 11.10 -1.58 9.17
C VAL A 71 12.60 -1.84 9.20
N ASP A 72 13.12 -2.28 10.34
CA ASP A 72 14.52 -2.60 10.57
C ASP A 72 15.47 -1.44 10.16
N GLY A 73 15.05 -0.19 10.41
CA GLY A 73 15.79 1.02 10.03
C GLY A 73 16.05 1.20 8.53
N GLN A 74 15.31 0.51 7.65
CA GLN A 74 15.56 0.54 6.20
C GLN A 74 15.19 1.87 5.55
N VAL A 75 14.33 2.67 6.18
CA VAL A 75 13.89 3.98 5.69
C VAL A 75 14.26 5.06 6.69
N ALA A 76 14.80 6.16 6.19
CA ALA A 76 15.11 7.33 7.00
C ALA A 76 14.63 8.60 6.30
N TYR A 77 14.39 9.65 7.08
CA TYR A 77 13.95 10.95 6.58
C TYR A 77 14.96 12.03 6.97
N GLU A 78 15.45 12.77 5.97
CA GLU A 78 16.24 13.99 6.17
C GLU A 78 15.36 15.22 5.92
N LEU A 79 15.26 16.08 6.91
CA LEU A 79 14.62 17.37 6.82
C LEU A 79 15.35 18.29 5.84
N PRO A 80 14.69 19.33 5.30
CA PRO A 80 15.33 20.29 4.40
C PRO A 80 16.56 21.01 4.97
N ASP A 81 16.71 21.06 6.29
CA ASP A 81 17.86 21.64 6.99
C ASP A 81 19.03 20.65 7.19
N GLY A 82 18.87 19.40 6.75
CA GLY A 82 19.88 18.34 6.82
C GLY A 82 19.83 17.50 8.09
N ILE A 83 18.87 17.74 9.00
CA ILE A 83 18.69 16.90 10.19
C ILE A 83 18.01 15.58 9.78
N ILE A 84 18.56 14.45 10.24
CA ILE A 84 17.93 13.13 10.09
C ILE A 84 16.92 12.93 11.22
N GLU A 85 15.66 12.71 10.88
CA GLU A 85 14.63 12.28 11.83
C GLU A 85 14.72 10.77 12.06
N GLU A 86 14.69 10.37 13.34
CA GLU A 86 14.55 8.96 13.72
C GLU A 86 13.09 8.54 13.55
N LEU A 87 12.85 7.62 12.63
CA LEU A 87 11.52 7.04 12.42
C LEU A 87 11.29 5.91 13.43
N PRO A 88 10.09 5.82 14.03
CA PRO A 88 9.74 4.69 14.88
C PRO A 88 9.71 3.39 14.06
N GLU A 89 10.07 2.28 14.70
CA GLU A 89 9.92 0.95 14.10
C GLU A 89 8.44 0.59 13.98
N PHE A 90 8.07 -0.06 12.87
CA PHE A 90 6.70 -0.47 12.61
C PHE A 90 6.14 -1.35 13.73
N SER A 91 6.95 -2.30 14.22
CA SER A 91 6.56 -3.21 15.31
C SER A 91 6.34 -2.52 16.65
N ASP A 92 6.93 -1.34 16.87
CA ASP A 92 6.73 -0.58 18.09
C ASP A 92 5.39 0.17 18.06
N LEU A 93 4.97 0.63 16.88
CA LEU A 93 3.68 1.29 16.66
C LEU A 93 2.54 0.28 16.55
N PHE A 94 2.77 -0.86 15.90
CA PHE A 94 1.75 -1.84 15.52
C PHE A 94 2.23 -3.28 15.81
N PRO A 95 2.38 -3.68 17.09
CA PRO A 95 3.06 -4.93 17.47
C PRO A 95 2.37 -6.21 16.99
N ASP A 96 1.05 -6.20 16.82
CA ASP A 96 0.26 -7.37 16.41
C ASP A 96 -0.17 -7.31 14.93
N TRP A 97 0.33 -6.32 14.18
CA TRP A 97 -0.07 -6.12 12.80
C TRP A 97 1.03 -6.53 11.84
N ASP A 98 0.63 -6.99 10.66
CA ASP A 98 1.56 -7.22 9.58
C ASP A 98 1.89 -5.91 8.87
N VAL A 99 3.15 -5.77 8.47
CA VAL A 99 3.58 -4.71 7.56
C VAL A 99 2.74 -4.78 6.28
N PRO A 100 2.17 -3.66 5.81
CA PRO A 100 1.37 -3.63 4.59
C PRO A 100 2.11 -4.21 3.38
N ARG A 101 1.35 -4.86 2.50
CA ARG A 101 1.87 -5.50 1.30
C ARG A 101 1.04 -5.18 0.07
N LEU A 102 1.69 -5.17 -1.09
CA LEU A 102 0.99 -5.19 -2.37
C LEU A 102 0.15 -6.46 -2.49
N LYS A 103 -1.09 -6.32 -3.00
CA LYS A 103 -1.89 -7.47 -3.43
C LYS A 103 -1.09 -8.30 -4.46
N GLU A 104 -1.24 -9.62 -4.40
CA GLU A 104 -0.36 -10.56 -5.09
C GLU A 104 -0.38 -10.41 -6.62
N ASP A 105 -1.55 -10.09 -7.19
CA ASP A 105 -1.74 -9.79 -8.61
C ASP A 105 -1.00 -8.51 -9.03
N VAL A 106 -1.15 -7.44 -8.24
CA VAL A 106 -0.46 -6.17 -8.43
C VAL A 106 1.06 -6.38 -8.34
N ARG A 107 1.53 -7.10 -7.32
CA ARG A 107 2.95 -7.41 -7.12
C ARG A 107 3.53 -8.16 -8.32
N LYS A 108 2.83 -9.17 -8.84
CA LYS A 108 3.24 -9.92 -10.04
C LYS A 108 3.32 -9.00 -11.27
N GLN A 109 2.37 -8.09 -11.44
CA GLN A 109 2.39 -7.12 -12.53
C GLN A 109 3.60 -6.19 -12.43
N GLN A 110 3.90 -5.65 -11.25
CA GLN A 110 5.08 -4.80 -11.03
C GLN A 110 6.38 -5.56 -11.36
N LEU A 111 6.50 -6.81 -10.88
CA LEU A 111 7.66 -7.64 -11.14
C LEU A 111 7.81 -8.01 -12.63
N ALA A 112 6.70 -8.23 -13.34
CA ALA A 112 6.70 -8.51 -14.77
C ALA A 112 7.14 -7.28 -15.59
N ASN A 113 6.63 -6.09 -15.25
CA ASN A 113 7.02 -4.83 -15.90
C ASN A 113 8.52 -4.57 -15.75
N LEU A 114 9.06 -4.82 -14.55
CA LEU A 114 10.48 -4.64 -14.26
C LEU A 114 11.37 -5.65 -15.00
N LYS A 115 10.89 -6.87 -15.28
CA LYS A 115 11.62 -7.88 -16.08
C LYS A 115 11.49 -7.68 -17.60
N ALA A 116 10.41 -7.04 -18.05
CA ALA A 116 10.16 -6.79 -19.47
C ALA A 116 11.11 -5.72 -20.05
N TYR A 117 11.56 -4.79 -19.22
CA TYR A 117 12.66 -3.89 -19.55
C TYR A 117 13.98 -4.53 -19.09
N ASP A 118 14.97 -4.63 -19.99
CA ASP A 118 16.30 -5.17 -19.69
C ASP A 118 17.12 -4.18 -18.85
N PHE A 119 16.61 -3.80 -17.68
CA PHE A 119 17.34 -3.05 -16.67
C PHE A 119 18.14 -4.02 -15.80
N GLN A 120 19.23 -4.58 -16.34
CA GLN A 120 20.34 -5.08 -15.50
C GLN A 120 21.14 -3.92 -14.85
N ILE A 121 20.59 -2.71 -14.88
CA ILE A 121 21.16 -1.56 -14.19
C ILE A 121 20.82 -1.70 -12.71
N LEU A 122 21.81 -2.08 -11.91
CA LEU A 122 21.74 -2.17 -10.44
C LEU A 122 21.81 -0.77 -9.80
N ALA A 123 21.17 0.23 -10.41
CA ALA A 123 21.14 1.59 -9.93
C ALA A 123 19.78 2.23 -10.16
N ALA A 124 19.26 2.87 -9.10
CA ALA A 124 18.12 3.76 -9.21
C ALA A 124 18.53 5.01 -9.99
N ASN A 125 17.74 5.36 -11.02
CA ASN A 125 18.00 6.52 -11.87
C ASN A 125 16.69 7.04 -12.49
N TYR A 126 15.76 7.46 -11.64
CA TYR A 126 14.52 8.10 -12.06
C TYR A 126 14.60 9.61 -11.84
N VAL A 127 14.21 10.37 -12.87
CA VAL A 127 13.91 11.80 -12.78
C VAL A 127 12.71 12.05 -13.69
N GLY A 128 11.61 12.57 -13.15
CA GLY A 128 10.40 12.78 -13.95
C GLY A 128 9.24 13.38 -13.19
N PHE A 129 8.14 13.59 -13.91
CA PHE A 129 6.88 14.03 -13.32
C PHE A 129 6.07 12.83 -12.83
N VAL A 130 5.69 12.87 -11.56
CA VAL A 130 4.84 11.88 -10.89
C VAL A 130 3.55 12.57 -10.50
N TYR A 131 2.41 11.99 -10.87
CA TYR A 131 1.12 12.48 -10.37
C TYR A 131 0.90 11.98 -8.94
N LEU A 132 0.89 12.90 -7.98
CA LEU A 132 0.61 12.62 -6.59
C LEU A 132 -0.91 12.54 -6.40
N PHE A 133 -1.39 11.33 -6.18
CA PHE A 133 -2.76 11.08 -5.76
C PHE A 133 -2.92 11.38 -4.27
N GLU A 134 -4.15 11.67 -3.87
CA GLU A 134 -4.53 11.50 -2.48
C GLU A 134 -4.30 10.02 -2.15
N PRO A 135 -3.57 9.69 -1.07
CA PRO A 135 -3.45 8.30 -0.65
C PRO A 135 -4.85 7.76 -0.44
N SER A 136 -5.12 6.52 -0.88
CA SER A 136 -6.37 5.91 -0.46
C SER A 136 -6.27 5.69 1.05
N ASP A 137 -7.37 5.86 1.76
CA ASP A 137 -7.44 5.50 3.18
C ASP A 137 -7.13 4.01 3.40
N SER A 138 -7.08 3.23 2.32
CA SER A 138 -7.07 1.77 2.34
C SER A 138 -5.78 1.11 1.89
N SER A 139 -4.85 1.84 1.28
CA SER A 139 -3.61 1.28 0.74
C SER A 139 -2.60 2.37 0.40
N ALA A 140 -1.31 2.08 0.54
CA ALA A 140 -0.28 2.93 -0.07
C ALA A 140 -0.45 2.96 -1.58
N THR A 141 -0.16 4.11 -2.19
CA THR A 141 -0.20 4.29 -3.65
C THR A 141 0.73 3.32 -4.35
N LEU A 142 0.42 2.86 -5.57
CA LEU A 142 1.33 1.95 -6.27
C LEU A 142 2.72 2.58 -6.49
N PRO A 143 3.79 1.78 -6.51
CA PRO A 143 5.10 2.28 -6.89
C PRO A 143 5.05 2.97 -8.25
N PHE A 144 5.51 4.22 -8.34
CA PHE A 144 5.61 4.96 -9.60
C PHE A 144 6.91 4.63 -10.35
N TYR A 145 7.91 4.12 -9.64
CA TYR A 145 9.19 3.70 -10.17
C TYR A 145 9.64 2.43 -9.47
N THR A 146 10.09 1.44 -10.25
CA THR A 146 10.66 0.19 -9.74
C THR A 146 12.09 0.03 -10.24
N PHE A 147 12.98 -0.51 -9.41
CA PHE A 147 14.42 -0.53 -9.67
C PHE A 147 15.13 -1.66 -8.91
N TYR A 148 16.36 -1.96 -9.34
CA TYR A 148 17.36 -2.64 -8.52
C TYR A 148 18.40 -1.61 -8.07
N SER A 149 19.00 -1.80 -6.91
CA SER A 149 20.15 -1.00 -6.48
C SER A 149 21.20 -1.87 -5.79
N SER A 150 22.46 -1.46 -5.94
CA SER A 150 23.60 -1.99 -5.19
C SER A 150 24.35 -0.91 -4.42
N ALA A 151 23.82 0.32 -4.41
CA ALA A 151 24.35 1.42 -3.64
C ALA A 151 24.17 1.18 -2.12
N LYS A 152 24.85 1.98 -1.31
CA LYS A 152 24.62 1.98 0.14
C LYS A 152 23.31 2.68 0.49
N ARG A 153 22.82 3.54 -0.40
CA ARG A 153 21.63 4.34 -0.20
C ARG A 153 20.96 4.63 -1.53
N VAL A 154 19.64 4.66 -1.53
CA VAL A 154 18.84 5.29 -2.60
C VAL A 154 18.10 6.47 -1.99
N THR A 155 18.09 7.59 -2.70
CA THR A 155 17.47 8.84 -2.26
C THR A 155 16.28 9.17 -3.12
N MET A 156 15.15 9.43 -2.49
CA MET A 156 13.95 9.99 -3.11
C MET A 156 13.78 11.45 -2.69
N THR A 157 13.57 12.32 -3.67
CA THR A 157 13.31 13.75 -3.46
C THR A 157 12.19 14.25 -4.36
N ALA A 158 11.60 15.39 -3.98
CA ALA A 158 10.74 16.19 -4.84
C ALA A 158 11.36 17.58 -5.06
N ASP A 159 11.66 17.91 -6.32
CA ASP A 159 12.19 19.20 -6.74
C ASP A 159 11.10 20.27 -6.84
N SER A 160 9.86 19.83 -7.08
CA SER A 160 8.66 20.66 -7.03
C SER A 160 7.47 19.84 -6.54
N LEU A 161 6.52 20.50 -5.90
CA LEU A 161 5.30 19.89 -5.39
C LEU A 161 4.07 20.64 -5.91
N PRO A 162 2.96 19.93 -6.19
CA PRO A 162 1.67 20.55 -6.49
C PRO A 162 1.06 21.27 -5.28
N GLY A 163 1.42 20.85 -4.06
CA GLY A 163 1.02 21.46 -2.80
C GLY A 163 2.22 21.73 -1.89
N THR A 164 2.02 21.60 -0.59
CA THR A 164 3.04 21.90 0.44
C THR A 164 3.89 20.70 0.85
N SER A 165 3.40 19.49 0.64
CA SER A 165 4.06 18.25 1.04
C SER A 165 3.65 17.06 0.17
N TYR A 166 4.43 15.98 0.25
CA TYR A 166 4.08 14.66 -0.26
C TYR A 166 4.33 13.62 0.83
N ASN A 167 3.80 12.42 0.65
CA ASN A 167 4.17 11.26 1.45
C ASN A 167 4.96 10.31 0.55
N GLY A 168 5.90 9.57 1.10
CA GLY A 168 6.71 8.64 0.32
C GLY A 168 7.21 7.46 1.11
N GLY A 169 7.61 6.41 0.40
CA GLY A 169 8.14 5.20 1.00
C GLY A 169 8.70 4.25 -0.04
N PHE A 170 9.19 3.11 0.42
CA PHE A 170 9.75 2.06 -0.44
C PHE A 170 9.09 0.72 -0.17
N THR A 171 8.95 -0.09 -1.22
CA THR A 171 8.43 -1.47 -1.16
C THR A 171 9.50 -2.43 -1.66
N ASN A 172 9.65 -3.57 -1.00
CA ASN A 172 10.32 -4.73 -1.56
C ASN A 172 9.33 -5.45 -2.49
N ILE A 173 9.54 -5.36 -3.80
CA ILE A 173 8.63 -5.91 -4.82
C ILE A 173 8.67 -7.45 -4.86
N ASP A 174 9.77 -8.07 -4.44
CA ASP A 174 9.86 -9.52 -4.40
C ASP A 174 8.89 -10.11 -3.37
N THR A 175 8.76 -9.46 -2.21
CA THR A 175 7.84 -9.88 -1.12
C THR A 175 6.52 -9.12 -1.09
N GLY A 176 6.44 -7.99 -1.79
CA GLY A 176 5.34 -7.03 -1.75
C GLY A 176 5.31 -6.15 -0.51
N ALA A 177 6.18 -6.37 0.49
CA ALA A 177 6.14 -5.64 1.76
C ALA A 177 6.74 -4.25 1.65
N ASP A 178 6.10 -3.29 2.32
CA ASP A 178 6.66 -1.96 2.53
C ASP A 178 7.85 -2.01 3.51
N LEU A 179 8.79 -1.07 3.34
CA LEU A 179 10.03 -0.99 4.11
C LEU A 179 10.06 0.25 5.03
N GLY A 180 9.06 1.11 4.86
CA GLY A 180 8.89 2.35 5.59
C GLY A 180 8.04 3.33 4.82
N TYR A 181 7.50 4.29 5.56
CA TYR A 181 6.63 5.34 5.05
C TYR A 181 6.90 6.63 5.81
N VAL A 182 6.92 7.75 5.08
CA VAL A 182 7.14 9.08 5.63
C VAL A 182 6.00 9.98 5.17
N ASN A 183 5.28 10.55 6.13
CA ASN A 183 4.21 11.50 5.87
C ASN A 183 4.74 12.95 5.79
N ASN A 184 4.02 13.80 5.07
CA ASN A 184 4.21 15.26 5.09
C ASN A 184 5.64 15.76 4.77
N VAL A 185 6.35 15.05 3.90
CA VAL A 185 7.68 15.44 3.42
C VAL A 185 7.59 16.74 2.65
N ARG A 186 8.33 17.75 3.13
CA ARG A 186 8.40 19.07 2.51
C ARG A 186 9.36 19.04 1.32
N GLN A 187 9.18 20.00 0.40
CA GLN A 187 10.14 20.21 -0.68
C GLN A 187 11.56 20.40 -0.10
N GLY A 188 12.55 19.74 -0.70
CA GLY A 188 13.93 19.71 -0.20
C GLY A 188 14.21 18.64 0.86
N GLY A 189 13.19 18.04 1.48
CA GLY A 189 13.33 16.87 2.31
C GLY A 189 13.66 15.62 1.49
N LYS A 190 14.36 14.67 2.09
CA LYS A 190 14.86 13.46 1.40
C LYS A 190 14.45 12.22 2.15
N ILE A 191 13.92 11.23 1.42
CA ILE A 191 13.62 9.91 1.96
C ILE A 191 14.71 8.96 1.48
N TYR A 192 15.28 8.20 2.39
CA TYR A 192 16.35 7.25 2.11
C TYR A 192 15.86 5.82 2.19
N LEU A 193 16.31 4.98 1.26
CA LEU A 193 16.36 3.53 1.42
C LEU A 193 17.81 3.16 1.76
N THR A 194 18.03 2.51 2.90
CA THR A 194 19.36 2.21 3.44
C THR A 194 19.76 0.77 3.14
N ASN A 195 20.98 0.58 2.64
CA ASN A 195 21.59 -0.71 2.32
C ASN A 195 20.68 -1.65 1.49
N PRO A 196 20.18 -1.22 0.31
CA PRO A 196 19.41 -2.10 -0.56
C PRO A 196 20.20 -3.38 -0.88
N VAL A 197 19.50 -4.50 -0.81
CA VAL A 197 20.06 -5.84 -1.03
C VAL A 197 20.19 -6.06 -2.54
N ARG A 198 21.38 -6.49 -2.95
CA ARG A 198 21.66 -6.81 -4.36
C ARG A 198 20.66 -7.82 -4.90
N ASN A 199 20.17 -7.59 -6.12
CA ASN A 199 19.17 -8.40 -6.80
C ASN A 199 17.78 -8.43 -6.14
N THR A 200 17.51 -7.56 -5.17
CA THR A 200 16.15 -7.35 -4.67
C THR A 200 15.49 -6.25 -5.49
N ALA A 201 14.26 -6.50 -5.96
CA ALA A 201 13.48 -5.49 -6.67
C ALA A 201 12.82 -4.55 -5.66
N TYR A 202 12.97 -3.24 -5.87
CA TYR A 202 12.40 -2.20 -5.03
C TYR A 202 11.42 -1.33 -5.81
N GLY A 203 10.47 -0.71 -5.11
CA GLY A 203 9.54 0.27 -5.66
C GLY A 203 9.50 1.54 -4.82
N ALA A 204 9.63 2.69 -5.44
CA ALA A 204 9.39 3.99 -4.82
C ALA A 204 7.93 4.40 -4.96
N ARG A 205 7.31 4.84 -3.87
CA ARG A 205 5.91 5.23 -3.79
C ARG A 205 5.81 6.69 -3.39
N ALA A 206 4.79 7.38 -3.90
CA ALA A 206 4.49 8.75 -3.49
C ALA A 206 2.99 9.04 -3.56
N SER A 207 2.52 9.87 -2.63
CA SER A 207 1.14 10.38 -2.54
C SER A 207 1.15 11.77 -1.91
N THR A 208 0.00 12.40 -1.69
CA THR A 208 -0.05 13.67 -0.94
C THR A 208 -1.38 13.84 -0.21
N TYR A 209 -1.32 14.26 1.06
CA TYR A 209 -2.49 14.76 1.80
C TYR A 209 -2.75 16.26 1.55
N SER A 210 -1.90 16.94 0.76
CA SER A 210 -1.93 18.38 0.57
C SER A 210 -2.76 18.77 -0.65
N THR A 211 -2.17 18.74 -1.86
CA THR A 211 -2.86 19.08 -3.11
C THR A 211 -2.42 18.09 -4.16
N THR A 212 -3.38 17.38 -4.76
CA THR A 212 -3.08 16.41 -5.82
C THR A 212 -2.59 17.10 -7.08
N GLY A 213 -1.71 16.45 -7.83
CA GLY A 213 -1.12 17.02 -9.04
C GLY A 213 0.26 16.48 -9.36
N TYR A 214 0.90 17.02 -10.40
CA TYR A 214 2.23 16.60 -10.81
C TYR A 214 3.31 17.21 -9.91
N ALA A 215 4.14 16.36 -9.33
CA ALA A 215 5.41 16.71 -8.69
C ALA A 215 6.56 16.32 -9.61
N GLN A 216 7.63 17.11 -9.63
CA GLN A 216 8.89 16.67 -10.22
C GLN A 216 9.67 15.91 -9.14
N MET A 217 9.89 14.62 -9.36
CA MET A 217 10.54 13.74 -8.39
C MET A 217 11.77 13.06 -8.96
N SER A 218 12.70 12.74 -8.07
CA SER A 218 13.87 11.92 -8.40
C SER A 218 13.98 10.74 -7.44
N VAL A 219 14.46 9.60 -7.94
CA VAL A 219 14.84 8.42 -7.16
C VAL A 219 16.16 7.92 -7.71
N VAL A 220 17.24 8.16 -6.96
CA VAL A 220 18.60 7.97 -7.45
C VAL A 220 19.48 7.28 -6.41
N ASP A 221 20.41 6.46 -6.88
CA ASP A 221 21.49 5.94 -6.03
C ASP A 221 22.31 7.09 -5.42
N GLY A 222 22.75 6.89 -4.17
CA GLY A 222 23.64 7.79 -3.42
C GLY A 222 24.93 7.13 -2.95
#